data_AF-A0AAV3PZM5-F1
#
_entry.id   AF-A0AAV3PZM5-F1
#
_cell.length_a   1.000
_cell.length_b   1.000
_cell.length_c   1.000
_cell.angle_alpha   90.00
_cell.angle_beta   90.00
_cell.angle_gamma   90.00
#
_symmetry.space_group_name_H-M   'P 1'
#
loop_
_entity.id
_entity.type
_entity.pdbx_description
1 polymer ?
#
loop_
_entity_poly.entity_id
_entity_poly.type
_entity_poly.pdbx_seq_one_letter_code
_entity_poly.pdbx_strand_id
1 'polypeptide(L)'
;MYKDRHKTDASDSAQSGPMFVDYVPDTTMTKRLLEILNKKILLDKLVRHSPTPVLRRSTSPHVPNKRYMNYLLLTDEGEPECYDEACLTTDASKWDLAMKDEMQSLISN
;
A
#
# COMPACT_ATOMS: atom_id res chain seq x y z
N MET A 1 2.62 -35.58 15.95
CA MET A 1 2.57 -35.80 17.41
C MET A 1 2.11 -34.50 18.06
N TYR A 2 0.86 -34.41 18.49
CA TYR A 2 0.31 -33.25 19.19
C TYR A 2 -0.27 -33.75 20.52
N LYS A 3 0.12 -33.12 21.63
CA LYS A 3 -0.14 -33.61 22.99
C LYS A 3 -1.43 -33.02 23.56
N ASP A 4 -2.31 -33.93 23.93
CA ASP A 4 -3.16 -33.99 25.12
C ASP A 4 -4.10 -32.82 25.45
N ARG A 5 -5.37 -33.10 25.13
CA ARG A 5 -6.61 -32.47 25.59
C ARG A 5 -6.73 -32.63 27.10
N HIS A 6 -6.65 -31.52 27.85
CA HIS A 6 -6.98 -31.53 29.27
C HIS A 6 -8.46 -31.85 29.50
N LYS A 7 -8.66 -32.75 30.47
CA LYS A 7 -9.88 -33.43 30.84
C LYS A 7 -10.79 -32.50 31.64
N THR A 8 -12.08 -32.56 31.34
CA THR A 8 -13.19 -31.98 32.10
C THR A 8 -13.35 -32.74 33.42
N ASP A 9 -13.29 -32.02 34.54
CA ASP A 9 -13.88 -32.48 35.81
C ASP A 9 -14.98 -31.50 36.20
N ALA A 10 -16.22 -32.00 36.17
CA ALA A 10 -17.41 -31.31 36.64
C ALA A 10 -17.63 -31.70 38.11
N SER A 11 -17.69 -30.72 39.00
CA SER A 11 -18.21 -30.85 40.36
C SER A 11 -18.90 -29.55 40.77
N ASP A 12 -20.22 -29.55 40.53
CA ASP A 12 -21.32 -29.12 41.39
C ASP A 12 -21.27 -27.82 42.21
N SER A 13 -22.30 -26.99 41.97
CA SER A 13 -23.18 -26.33 42.96
C SER A 13 -23.34 -24.80 42.84
N ALA A 14 -24.62 -24.41 42.95
CA ALA A 14 -25.21 -23.07 43.04
C ALA A 14 -25.33 -22.24 41.73
N GLN A 15 -26.42 -22.50 41.00
CA GLN A 15 -27.02 -21.52 40.09
C GLN A 15 -27.45 -20.28 40.89
N SER A 16 -26.62 -19.24 40.89
CA SER A 16 -27.06 -17.87 41.16
C SER A 16 -27.66 -17.34 39.86
N GLY A 17 -29.00 -17.23 39.78
CA GLY A 17 -29.66 -16.61 38.64
C GLY A 17 -29.23 -15.15 38.51
N PRO A 18 -28.96 -14.63 37.30
CA PRO A 18 -28.58 -13.24 37.15
C PRO A 18 -29.76 -12.35 37.54
N MET A 19 -29.59 -11.54 38.58
CA MET A 19 -30.43 -10.37 38.83
C MET A 19 -30.40 -9.52 37.56
N PHE A 20 -31.48 -9.55 36.78
CA PHE A 20 -31.66 -8.68 35.64
C PHE A 20 -31.76 -7.26 36.19
N VAL A 21 -30.64 -6.54 36.16
CA VAL A 21 -30.61 -5.11 36.40
C VAL A 21 -31.32 -4.50 35.19
N ASP A 22 -32.51 -3.94 35.40
CA ASP A 22 -33.20 -3.16 34.39
C ASP A 22 -32.26 -2.03 33.94
N TYR A 23 -31.62 -2.23 32.80
CA TYR A 23 -30.76 -1.22 32.19
C TYR A 23 -31.66 -0.10 31.73
N VAL A 24 -31.82 0.93 32.56
CA VAL A 24 -32.42 2.19 32.16
C VAL A 24 -31.40 2.88 31.25
N PRO A 25 -31.64 3.00 29.93
CA PRO A 25 -30.67 3.64 29.05
C PRO A 25 -30.51 5.09 29.50
N ASP A 26 -29.26 5.51 29.73
CA ASP A 26 -28.95 6.89 30.06
C ASP A 26 -29.47 7.79 28.93
N THR A 27 -30.57 8.48 29.21
CA THR A 27 -31.26 9.36 28.27
C THR A 27 -30.36 10.49 27.76
N THR A 28 -29.26 10.76 28.45
CA THR A 28 -28.25 11.73 28.06
C THR A 28 -27.40 11.24 26.89
N MET A 29 -26.97 9.98 26.94
CA MET A 29 -26.16 9.36 25.88
C MET A 29 -26.96 9.25 24.58
N THR A 30 -28.23 8.84 24.68
CA THR A 30 -29.11 8.68 23.51
C THR A 30 -29.42 10.02 22.84
N LYS A 31 -29.66 11.08 23.62
CA LYS A 31 -29.83 12.45 23.08
C LYS A 31 -28.58 12.95 22.36
N ARG A 32 -27.38 12.70 22.91
CA ARG A 32 -26.10 13.07 22.27
C ARG A 32 -25.90 12.34 20.94
N LEU A 33 -26.21 11.05 20.89
CA LEU A 33 -26.10 10.27 19.65
C LEU A 33 -27.09 10.77 18.59
N LEU A 34 -28.32 11.10 18.98
CA LEU A 34 -29.31 11.65 18.06
C LEU A 34 -28.88 13.01 17.49
N GLU A 35 -28.30 13.87 18.32
CA GLU A 35 -27.74 15.16 17.91
C GLU A 35 -26.59 15.00 16.89
N ILE A 36 -25.70 14.03 17.11
CA ILE A 36 -24.60 13.72 16.19
C ILE A 36 -25.15 13.23 14.84
N LEU A 37 -26.14 12.34 14.85
CA LEU A 37 -26.77 11.84 13.63
C LEU A 37 -27.48 12.97 12.87
N ASN A 38 -28.19 13.86 13.57
CA ASN A 38 -28.85 15.01 12.96
C ASN A 38 -27.84 15.96 12.30
N LYS A 39 -26.72 16.25 12.96
CA LYS A 39 -25.63 17.06 12.39
C LYS A 39 -25.02 16.41 11.15
N LYS A 40 -24.80 15.09 11.18
CA LYS A 40 -24.27 14.35 10.02
C LYS A 40 -25.23 14.40 8.84
N ILE A 41 -26.53 14.22 9.08
CA ILE A 41 -27.58 14.31 8.05
C ILE A 41 -27.63 15.73 7.46
N LEU A 42 -27.52 16.77 8.29
CA LEU A 42 -27.49 18.16 7.86
C LEU A 42 -26.24 18.48 7.02
N LEU A 43 -25.08 17.98 7.42
CA LEU A 43 -23.82 18.15 6.69
C LEU A 43 -23.88 17.49 5.30
N ASP A 44 -24.40 16.27 5.24
CA ASP A 44 -24.56 15.52 3.99
C ASP A 44 -25.59 16.16 3.04
N LYS A 45 -26.66 16.75 3.59
CA LYS A 45 -27.59 17.60 2.83
C LYS A 45 -26.91 18.85 2.28
N LEU A 46 -26.08 19.53 3.07
CA LEU A 46 -25.37 20.74 2.63
C LEU A 46 -24.38 20.45 1.49
N VAL A 47 -23.66 19.33 1.56
CA VAL A 47 -22.72 18.87 0.51
C VAL A 47 -23.44 18.61 -0.81
N ARG A 48 -24.63 18.01 -0.78
CA ARG A 48 -25.44 17.74 -1.98
C ARG A 48 -25.97 19.00 -2.70
N HIS A 49 -26.07 20.14 -2.01
CA HIS A 49 -26.55 21.40 -2.59
C HIS A 49 -25.44 22.29 -3.16
N SER A 50 -24.16 21.95 -2.93
CA SER A 50 -23.07 22.59 -3.65
C SER A 50 -23.01 22.06 -5.08
N PRO A 51 -23.02 22.92 -6.13
CA PRO A 51 -22.81 22.44 -7.49
C PRO A 51 -21.40 21.86 -7.58
N THR A 52 -21.31 20.55 -7.77
CA THR A 52 -20.04 19.86 -7.94
C THR A 52 -19.39 20.36 -9.24
N PRO A 53 -18.14 20.87 -9.20
CA PRO A 53 -17.49 21.31 -10.42
C PRO A 53 -17.32 20.11 -11.34
N VAL A 54 -17.84 20.20 -12.57
CA VAL A 54 -17.71 19.15 -13.59
C VAL A 54 -16.23 19.04 -13.97
N LEU A 55 -15.59 17.97 -13.51
CA LEU A 55 -14.21 17.65 -13.87
C LEU A 55 -14.17 17.27 -15.36
N ARG A 56 -13.65 18.16 -16.21
CA ARG A 56 -13.29 17.78 -17.59
C ARG A 56 -12.11 16.81 -17.53
N ARG A 57 -12.39 15.52 -17.57
CA ARG A 57 -11.37 14.49 -17.76
C ARG A 57 -11.00 14.46 -19.24
N SER A 58 -9.84 14.99 -19.59
CA SER A 58 -9.26 14.76 -20.91
C SER A 58 -8.75 13.33 -20.97
N THR A 59 -9.30 12.53 -21.87
CA THR A 59 -8.73 11.23 -22.24
C THR A 59 -7.85 11.46 -23.47
N SER A 60 -6.58 11.76 -23.26
CA SER A 60 -5.62 11.76 -24.37
C SER A 60 -5.07 10.33 -24.54
N PRO A 61 -5.23 9.68 -25.71
CA PRO A 61 -4.53 8.45 -25.96
C PRO A 61 -3.01 8.71 -25.94
N HIS A 62 -2.24 7.75 -25.44
CA HIS A 62 -0.79 7.80 -25.49
C HIS A 62 -0.35 7.56 -26.94
N VAL A 63 -0.04 8.62 -27.67
CA VAL A 63 0.47 8.54 -29.04
C VAL A 63 2.00 8.60 -28.99
N PRO A 64 2.71 7.52 -29.36
CA PRO A 64 4.16 7.52 -29.34
C PRO A 64 4.73 8.52 -30.36
N ASN A 65 5.78 9.23 -29.97
CA ASN A 65 6.38 10.28 -30.80
C ASN A 65 7.14 9.68 -32.00
N LYS A 66 6.54 9.77 -33.20
CA LYS A 66 7.09 9.27 -34.46
C LYS A 66 8.53 9.72 -34.74
N ARG A 67 8.96 10.90 -34.25
CA ARG A 67 10.32 11.41 -34.46
C ARG A 67 11.39 10.59 -33.77
N TYR A 68 11.05 9.89 -32.68
CA TYR A 68 12.01 9.13 -31.89
C TYR A 68 11.83 7.62 -31.94
N MET A 69 10.89 7.13 -32.76
CA MET A 69 10.61 5.69 -32.86
C MET A 69 11.83 4.89 -33.31
N ASN A 70 12.63 5.45 -34.23
CA ASN A 70 13.82 4.79 -34.76
C ASN A 70 15.02 4.87 -33.80
N TYR A 71 14.97 5.73 -32.76
CA TYR A 71 16.05 5.86 -31.77
C TYR A 71 15.78 5.05 -30.50
N LEU A 72 14.57 4.53 -30.32
CA LEU A 72 14.18 3.70 -29.18
C LEU A 72 14.59 2.23 -29.36
N LEU A 73 14.86 1.79 -30.59
CA LEU A 73 15.21 0.42 -30.96
C LEU A 73 16.72 0.25 -31.21
N LEU A 74 17.58 1.05 -30.56
CA LEU A 74 19.05 0.89 -30.64
C LEU A 74 19.59 -0.23 -29.73
N THR A 75 18.75 -1.17 -29.30
CA THR A 75 19.18 -2.36 -28.54
C THR A 75 19.60 -3.52 -29.42
N ASP A 76 19.73 -3.33 -30.74
CA ASP A 76 19.89 -4.44 -31.67
C ASP A 76 21.27 -5.13 -31.64
N GLU A 77 22.27 -4.64 -30.88
CA GLU A 77 23.58 -5.32 -30.85
C GLU A 77 24.34 -5.06 -29.51
N GLY A 78 24.11 -5.86 -28.47
CA GLY A 78 25.16 -6.14 -27.48
C GLY A 78 24.93 -5.74 -26.01
N GLU A 79 23.71 -5.43 -25.56
CA GLU A 79 23.45 -5.42 -24.12
C GLU A 79 23.33 -6.88 -23.63
N PRO A 80 24.13 -7.30 -22.63
CA PRO A 80 24.06 -8.65 -22.09
C PRO A 80 22.73 -8.85 -21.35
N GLU A 81 22.04 -9.96 -21.63
CA GLU A 81 20.76 -10.26 -20.98
C GLU A 81 20.95 -10.74 -19.53
N CYS A 82 22.18 -11.12 -19.16
CA CYS A 82 22.53 -11.52 -17.80
C CYS A 82 23.91 -11.04 -17.34
N TYR A 83 24.12 -11.07 -16.02
CA TYR A 83 25.39 -10.69 -15.38
C TYR A 83 26.56 -11.56 -15.87
N ASP A 84 26.34 -12.86 -16.03
CA ASP A 84 27.39 -13.79 -16.46
C ASP A 84 27.85 -13.48 -17.89
N GLU A 85 26.93 -13.12 -18.80
CA GLU A 85 27.25 -12.65 -20.15
C GLU A 85 28.01 -11.32 -20.11
N ALA A 86 27.60 -10.38 -19.25
CA ALA A 86 28.29 -9.11 -19.07
C ALA A 86 29.73 -9.30 -18.63
N CYS A 87 29.99 -10.27 -17.73
CA CYS A 87 31.32 -10.61 -17.26
C CYS A 87 32.21 -11.27 -18.33
N LEU A 88 31.60 -11.91 -19.34
CA LEU A 88 32.31 -12.53 -20.45
C LEU A 88 32.60 -11.55 -21.61
N THR A 89 32.04 -10.34 -21.57
CA THR A 89 32.32 -9.31 -22.57
C THR A 89 33.81 -8.94 -22.56
N THR A 90 34.38 -8.71 -23.75
CA THR A 90 35.76 -8.22 -23.89
C THR A 90 35.98 -6.89 -23.15
N ASP A 91 34.89 -6.13 -22.99
CA ASP A 91 34.88 -4.84 -22.31
C ASP A 91 34.85 -4.97 -20.78
N ALA A 92 34.50 -6.13 -20.21
CA ALA A 92 34.50 -6.35 -18.76
C ALA A 92 35.85 -5.99 -18.12
N SER A 93 36.96 -6.36 -18.77
CA SER A 93 38.31 -5.99 -18.31
C SER A 93 38.56 -4.48 -18.35
N LYS A 94 37.96 -3.76 -19.30
CA LYS A 94 38.10 -2.31 -19.44
C LYS A 94 37.35 -1.60 -18.31
N TRP A 95 36.14 -2.06 -17.99
CA TRP A 95 35.34 -1.54 -16.88
C TRP A 95 35.99 -1.83 -15.52
N ASP A 96 36.52 -3.03 -15.32
CA ASP A 96 37.24 -3.40 -14.10
C ASP A 96 38.51 -2.54 -13.88
N LEU A 97 39.28 -2.30 -14.96
CA LEU A 97 40.45 -1.42 -14.89
C LEU A 97 40.05 0.04 -14.58
N ALA A 98 39.03 0.56 -15.25
CA ALA A 98 38.55 1.92 -15.04
C ALA A 98 38.07 2.14 -13.59
N MET A 99 37.34 1.16 -13.04
CA MET A 99 36.89 1.21 -11.64
C MET A 99 38.08 1.24 -10.66
N LYS A 100 39.11 0.42 -10.90
CA LYS A 100 40.31 0.39 -10.06
C LYS A 100 41.08 1.70 -10.13
N ASP A 101 41.23 2.28 -11.32
CA ASP A 101 41.92 3.55 -11.54
C ASP A 101 41.21 4.72 -10.82
N GLU A 102 39.89 4.78 -10.90
CA GLU A 102 39.09 5.77 -10.17
C GLU A 102 39.24 5.60 -8.65
N MET A 103 39.15 4.36 -8.13
CA MET A 103 39.35 4.10 -6.70
C MET A 103 40.75 4.50 -6.22
N GLN A 104 41.79 4.26 -7.02
CA GLN A 104 43.15 4.71 -6.69
C GLN A 104 43.26 6.23 -6.69
N SER A 105 42.60 6.90 -7.64
CA SER A 105 42.56 8.36 -7.70
C SER A 105 41.90 8.98 -6.47
N LEU A 106 40.83 8.36 -5.94
CA LEU A 106 40.17 8.80 -4.71
C LEU A 106 41.07 8.65 -3.47
N ILE A 107 41.88 7.60 -3.40
CA ILE A 107 42.78 7.33 -2.27
C ILE A 107 44.04 8.21 -2.34
N SER A 108 44.48 8.54 -3.55
CA SER A 108 45.71 9.31 -3.79
C SER A 108 45.56 10.82 -3.55
N ASN A 109 44.35 11.34 -3.28
CA ASN A 109 44.07 12.77 -3.08
C ASN A 109 44.10 13.18 -1.59
#